data_AF-A0A8C7Y9J8-F1
#
_entry.id   AF-A0A8C7Y9J8-F1
#
_cell.length_a   1.000
_cell.length_b   1.000
_cell.length_c   1.000
_cell.angle_alpha   90.00
_cell.angle_beta   90.00
_cell.angle_gamma   90.00
#
_symmetry.space_group_name_H-M   'P 1'
#
loop_
_entity.id
_entity.type
_entity.pdbx_description
1 polymer ?
#
loop_
_entity_poly.entity_id
_entity_poly.type
_entity_poly.pdbx_seq_one_letter_code
_entity_poly.pdbx_strand_id
1 'polypeptide(L)'
;MLKMEAAVATSSSSSPSLIPEAPPTPADLVSSLPVPGDAAPTAVDLLQALSAEPRLAELGLAGNTPVGLIQNLLEFFHMDLGLPWWGAIVVGTVLARLAVFPVIVKGQREAAKLNNVLPEITKLTNRMNEAKQSGNKFEFAKAYSDLNLFQKKHDVNPLRGFLVPLVQAPVFISFFIALRKMAYLPVPSLQTGGMLWFTDLTAADPFYILPIAVTGTMFFILELGAESGIDNPNLRAMKTVFRIMPLVILPLTINFPTAVFTYWLSSNLFSLGQVALLRHPAVRKKFKIPEKIQHPASALPQNDGLIESMKKGWKNAQLAQQLEERERRIKNHLDLAAKGPLRQTFSHNPLQQTPPIAAASAKAKPADVKARPWKDTIG
;
A
#
# COMPACT_ATOMS: atom_id res chain seq x y z
N MET A 1 -8.15 -40.37 -43.30
CA MET A 1 -7.35 -41.47 -42.71
C MET A 1 -7.79 -41.60 -41.26
N LEU A 2 -8.73 -42.50 -40.93
CA LEU A 2 -8.51 -43.94 -40.66
C LEU A 2 -7.54 -44.10 -39.47
N LYS A 3 -7.83 -44.81 -38.37
CA LYS A 3 -8.75 -45.93 -38.18
C LYS A 3 -8.87 -46.25 -36.67
N MET A 4 -10.01 -46.81 -36.27
CA MET A 4 -10.14 -47.74 -35.14
C MET A 4 -9.15 -48.90 -35.29
N GLU A 5 -8.67 -49.48 -34.18
CA GLU A 5 -8.96 -50.88 -33.84
C GLU A 5 -8.30 -51.33 -32.54
N ALA A 6 -9.04 -52.19 -31.85
CA ALA A 6 -8.70 -52.93 -30.65
C ALA A 6 -7.72 -54.09 -30.96
N ALA A 7 -7.01 -54.56 -29.93
CA ALA A 7 -6.53 -55.93 -29.90
C ALA A 7 -6.56 -56.48 -28.48
N VAL A 8 -7.33 -57.56 -28.35
CA VAL A 8 -7.51 -58.49 -27.23
C VAL A 8 -6.57 -59.67 -27.43
N ALA A 9 -5.98 -60.20 -26.34
CA ALA A 9 -5.62 -61.63 -26.14
C ALA A 9 -5.08 -61.81 -24.69
N THR A 10 -5.81 -62.44 -23.74
CA THR A 10 -5.88 -63.90 -23.40
C THR A 10 -4.50 -64.52 -23.06
N SER A 11 -4.25 -65.31 -22.00
CA SER A 11 -5.08 -65.99 -20.98
C SER A 11 -4.16 -66.84 -20.06
N SER A 12 -4.51 -67.01 -18.78
CA SER A 12 -4.45 -68.27 -17.98
C SER A 12 -4.88 -67.97 -16.53
N SER A 13 -6.11 -68.28 -16.10
CA SER A 13 -6.72 -69.57 -15.73
C SER A 13 -6.13 -70.25 -14.47
N SER A 14 -6.75 -69.99 -13.32
CA SER A 14 -7.07 -71.05 -12.35
C SER A 14 -8.24 -70.61 -11.47
N SER A 15 -9.36 -71.32 -11.59
CA SER A 15 -10.46 -71.30 -10.63
C SER A 15 -10.38 -72.56 -9.79
N PRO A 16 -10.89 -72.53 -8.54
CA PRO A 16 -11.74 -73.63 -8.11
C PRO A 16 -13.08 -73.13 -7.56
N SER A 17 -14.13 -73.67 -8.17
CA SER A 17 -15.33 -74.26 -7.55
C SER A 17 -16.13 -73.46 -6.52
N LEU A 18 -17.27 -72.96 -7.00
CA LEU A 18 -18.42 -72.49 -6.22
C LEU A 18 -19.12 -73.67 -5.53
N ILE A 19 -19.23 -73.61 -4.20
CA ILE A 19 -20.27 -74.28 -3.41
C ILE A 19 -21.25 -73.17 -2.98
N PRO A 20 -22.57 -73.34 -3.11
CA PRO A 20 -23.53 -72.31 -2.69
C PRO A 20 -23.69 -72.36 -1.17
N GLU A 21 -23.15 -71.36 -0.47
CA GLU A 21 -23.38 -71.18 0.97
C GLU A 21 -24.75 -70.55 1.19
N ALA A 22 -25.57 -71.23 1.99
CA ALA A 22 -26.93 -70.85 2.36
C ALA A 22 -26.95 -69.53 3.18
N PRO A 23 -28.06 -68.78 3.18
CA PRO A 23 -28.14 -67.53 3.94
C PRO A 23 -28.02 -67.82 5.45
N PRO A 24 -27.30 -66.99 6.21
CA PRO A 24 -27.14 -67.19 7.64
C PRO A 24 -28.50 -67.09 8.34
N THR A 25 -28.74 -68.05 9.25
CA THR A 25 -29.93 -68.11 10.10
C THR A 25 -29.88 -66.99 11.15
N PRO A 26 -31.01 -66.56 11.75
CA PRO A 26 -31.08 -65.34 12.58
C PRO A 26 -30.31 -65.40 13.93
N ALA A 27 -29.59 -66.48 14.20
CA ALA A 27 -28.95 -66.73 15.50
C ALA A 27 -27.51 -66.19 15.60
N ASP A 28 -26.84 -65.88 14.48
CA ASP A 28 -25.45 -65.36 14.49
C ASP A 28 -25.38 -63.82 14.57
N LEU A 29 -26.51 -63.12 14.62
CA LEU A 29 -26.59 -61.66 14.70
C LEU A 29 -26.68 -61.09 16.12
N VAL A 30 -26.55 -61.91 17.18
CA VAL A 30 -26.83 -61.47 18.57
C VAL A 30 -25.58 -61.34 19.45
N SER A 31 -24.38 -61.72 19.00
CA SER A 31 -23.18 -61.74 19.87
C SER A 31 -22.24 -60.53 19.76
N SER A 32 -22.69 -59.39 19.23
CA SER A 32 -21.95 -58.12 19.32
C SER A 32 -22.82 -56.98 19.84
N LEU A 33 -23.57 -57.23 20.92
CA LEU A 33 -24.08 -56.14 21.74
C LEU A 33 -22.90 -55.51 22.51
N PRO A 34 -22.69 -54.19 22.42
CA PRO A 34 -21.85 -53.49 23.38
C PRO A 34 -22.48 -53.68 24.77
N VAL A 35 -21.65 -53.98 25.75
CA VAL A 35 -21.99 -53.95 27.17
C VAL A 35 -22.74 -52.64 27.48
N PRO A 36 -23.94 -52.66 28.10
CA PRO A 36 -24.61 -51.44 28.53
C PRO A 36 -23.90 -50.94 29.78
N GLY A 37 -22.80 -50.23 29.55
CA GLY A 37 -21.95 -49.60 30.54
C GLY A 37 -21.60 -48.18 30.11
N ASP A 38 -22.57 -47.44 29.61
CA ASP A 38 -22.60 -45.98 29.71
C ASP A 38 -24.06 -45.56 29.68
N ALA A 39 -24.45 -44.70 30.61
CA ALA A 39 -25.80 -44.19 30.69
C ALA A 39 -26.24 -43.63 29.33
N ALA A 40 -27.49 -43.88 28.92
CA ALA A 40 -28.08 -43.14 27.81
C ALA A 40 -27.84 -41.64 28.07
N PRO A 41 -27.34 -40.87 27.08
CA PRO A 41 -27.01 -39.47 27.30
C PRO A 41 -28.24 -38.80 27.90
N THR A 42 -28.07 -38.16 29.05
CA THR A 42 -29.21 -37.56 29.73
C THR A 42 -29.81 -36.50 28.82
N ALA A 43 -31.09 -36.16 29.01
CA ALA A 43 -31.71 -35.07 28.24
C ALA A 43 -30.90 -33.77 28.35
N VAL A 44 -30.15 -33.59 29.44
CA VAL A 44 -29.20 -32.50 29.67
C VAL A 44 -27.95 -32.65 28.80
N ASP A 45 -27.34 -33.83 28.69
CA ASP A 45 -26.19 -34.08 27.81
C ASP A 45 -26.56 -33.90 26.33
N LEU A 46 -27.75 -34.33 25.93
CA LEU A 46 -28.29 -34.10 24.59
C LEU A 46 -28.57 -32.62 24.35
N LEU A 47 -29.19 -31.91 25.30
CA LEU A 47 -29.39 -30.46 25.21
C LEU A 47 -28.06 -29.71 25.12
N GLN A 48 -27.05 -30.13 25.89
CA GLN A 48 -25.76 -29.48 25.97
C GLN A 48 -24.92 -29.76 24.70
N ALA A 49 -25.01 -30.96 24.14
CA ALA A 49 -24.44 -31.31 22.84
C ALA A 49 -25.14 -30.57 21.67
N LEU A 50 -26.46 -30.37 21.75
CA LEU A 50 -27.22 -29.55 20.79
C LEU A 50 -26.96 -28.04 20.94
N SER A 51 -26.46 -27.61 22.10
CA SER A 51 -26.11 -26.21 22.41
C SER A 51 -24.62 -25.90 22.20
N ALA A 52 -23.79 -26.92 21.95
CA ALA A 52 -22.36 -26.75 21.73
C ALA A 52 -22.12 -26.23 20.31
N GLU A 53 -21.97 -24.92 20.16
CA GLU A 53 -21.57 -24.33 18.88
C GLU A 53 -20.20 -24.87 18.47
N PRO A 54 -20.02 -25.30 17.20
CA PRO A 54 -18.74 -25.80 16.72
C PRO A 54 -17.71 -24.67 16.77
N ARG A 55 -16.52 -24.98 17.26
CA ARG A 55 -15.44 -23.99 17.35
C ARG A 55 -15.01 -23.56 15.95
N LEU A 56 -14.57 -22.32 15.81
CA LEU A 56 -14.08 -21.78 14.54
C LEU A 56 -12.92 -22.62 13.97
N ALA A 57 -12.10 -23.21 14.84
CA ALA A 57 -11.01 -24.10 14.44
C ALA A 57 -11.51 -25.35 13.70
N GLU A 58 -12.67 -25.90 14.07
CA GLU A 58 -13.28 -27.07 13.43
C GLU A 58 -13.78 -26.75 12.01
N LEU A 59 -14.18 -25.49 11.79
CA LEU A 59 -14.53 -24.96 10.49
C LEU A 59 -13.30 -24.62 9.63
N GLY A 60 -12.08 -24.92 10.08
CA GLY A 60 -10.84 -24.55 9.39
C GLY A 60 -10.56 -23.03 9.43
N LEU A 61 -11.21 -22.30 10.32
CA LEU A 61 -10.91 -20.92 10.65
C LEU A 61 -9.92 -20.89 11.85
N ALA A 62 -9.59 -19.71 12.40
CA ALA A 62 -8.90 -19.60 13.69
C ALA A 62 -7.39 -20.03 13.75
N GLY A 63 -6.64 -19.89 12.65
CA GLY A 63 -5.19 -20.19 12.61
C GLY A 63 -4.25 -19.16 13.28
N ASN A 64 -2.94 -19.44 13.32
CA ASN A 64 -1.92 -18.54 13.92
C ASN A 64 -1.56 -17.29 13.09
N THR A 65 -2.29 -17.02 12.01
CA THR A 65 -2.10 -15.82 11.19
C THR A 65 -2.77 -14.61 11.86
N PRO A 66 -2.41 -13.36 11.51
CA PRO A 66 -3.11 -12.19 12.04
C PRO A 66 -4.64 -12.26 11.86
N VAL A 67 -5.09 -12.84 10.76
CA VAL A 67 -6.52 -13.10 10.49
C VAL A 67 -7.11 -14.08 11.49
N GLY A 68 -6.45 -15.22 11.73
CA GLY A 68 -6.95 -16.23 12.66
C GLY A 68 -6.84 -15.82 14.12
N LEU A 69 -5.86 -14.99 14.50
CA LEU A 69 -5.80 -14.37 15.82
C LEU A 69 -7.02 -13.48 16.10
N ILE A 70 -7.50 -12.72 15.10
CA ILE A 70 -8.74 -11.96 15.23
C ILE A 70 -9.93 -12.91 15.37
N GLN A 71 -9.99 -14.00 14.60
CA GLN A 71 -11.07 -14.99 14.72
C GLN A 71 -11.12 -15.62 16.12
N ASN A 72 -9.97 -16.03 16.67
CA ASN A 72 -9.84 -16.53 18.04
C ASN A 72 -10.28 -15.51 19.08
N LEU A 73 -9.90 -14.24 18.89
CA LEU A 73 -10.30 -13.15 19.79
C LEU A 73 -11.82 -12.93 19.77
N LEU A 74 -12.43 -12.93 18.59
CA LEU A 74 -13.88 -12.75 18.44
C LEU A 74 -14.66 -13.96 18.98
N GLU A 75 -14.17 -15.17 18.72
CA GLU A 75 -14.71 -16.40 19.30
C GLU A 75 -14.66 -16.35 20.83
N PHE A 76 -13.52 -15.97 21.41
CA PHE A 76 -13.39 -15.82 22.87
C PHE A 76 -14.44 -14.86 23.45
N PHE A 77 -14.66 -13.72 22.81
CA PHE A 77 -15.70 -12.78 23.25
C PHE A 77 -17.12 -13.31 23.10
N HIS A 78 -17.37 -14.13 22.09
CA HIS A 78 -18.68 -14.71 21.87
C HIS A 78 -18.96 -15.90 22.79
N MET A 79 -18.05 -16.86 22.82
CA MET A 79 -18.17 -18.15 23.52
C MET A 79 -17.88 -18.03 25.02
N ASP A 80 -16.78 -17.38 25.41
CA ASP A 80 -16.35 -17.34 26.81
C ASP A 80 -16.95 -16.16 27.59
N LEU A 81 -17.15 -15.01 26.94
CA LEU A 81 -17.79 -13.84 27.57
C LEU A 81 -19.29 -13.71 27.30
N GLY A 82 -19.86 -14.59 26.46
CA GLY A 82 -21.30 -14.61 26.16
C GLY A 82 -21.82 -13.39 25.40
N LEU A 83 -20.95 -12.65 24.71
CA LEU A 83 -21.39 -11.49 23.92
C LEU A 83 -22.06 -11.96 22.62
N PRO A 84 -23.12 -11.30 22.13
CA PRO A 84 -23.59 -11.56 20.76
C PRO A 84 -22.49 -11.21 19.74
N TRP A 85 -22.48 -11.86 18.57
CA TRP A 85 -21.42 -11.66 17.57
C TRP A 85 -21.20 -10.20 17.17
N TRP A 86 -22.25 -9.40 17.00
CA TRP A 86 -22.10 -7.97 16.73
C TRP A 86 -21.33 -7.26 17.87
N GLY A 87 -21.59 -7.64 19.12
CA GLY A 87 -20.95 -7.11 20.31
C GLY A 87 -19.50 -7.56 20.42
N ALA A 88 -19.21 -8.83 20.15
CA ALA A 88 -17.86 -9.37 20.07
C ALA A 88 -17.02 -8.60 19.03
N ILE A 89 -17.59 -8.31 17.86
CA ILE A 89 -16.95 -7.49 16.80
C ILE A 89 -16.64 -6.08 17.31
N VAL A 90 -17.61 -5.42 17.95
CA VAL A 90 -17.43 -4.06 18.48
C VAL A 90 -16.34 -4.02 19.56
N VAL A 91 -16.40 -4.92 20.54
CA VAL A 91 -15.42 -5.00 21.64
C VAL A 91 -14.03 -5.32 21.11
N GLY A 92 -13.90 -6.32 20.23
CA GLY A 92 -12.63 -6.65 19.59
C GLY A 92 -12.04 -5.49 18.80
N THR A 93 -12.90 -4.73 18.11
CA THR A 93 -12.48 -3.51 17.40
C THR A 93 -11.94 -2.46 18.38
N VAL A 94 -12.67 -2.17 19.45
CA VAL A 94 -12.25 -1.17 20.46
C VAL A 94 -10.91 -1.57 21.09
N LEU A 95 -10.72 -2.84 21.45
CA LEU A 95 -9.46 -3.32 22.02
C LEU A 95 -8.28 -3.19 21.04
N ALA A 96 -8.47 -3.58 19.78
CA ALA A 96 -7.46 -3.38 18.75
C ALA A 96 -7.12 -1.89 18.56
N ARG A 97 -8.13 -1.01 18.58
CA ARG A 97 -7.94 0.43 18.48
C ARG A 97 -7.20 1.01 19.68
N LEU A 98 -7.50 0.54 20.89
CA LEU A 98 -6.77 0.93 22.11
C LEU A 98 -5.31 0.46 22.07
N ALA A 99 -5.04 -0.74 21.56
CA ALA A 99 -3.66 -1.23 21.39
C ALA A 99 -2.85 -0.36 20.42
N VAL A 100 -3.47 0.13 19.33
CA VAL A 100 -2.82 1.00 18.33
C VAL A 100 -2.77 2.47 18.77
N PHE A 101 -3.59 2.89 19.73
CA PHE A 101 -3.71 4.28 20.18
C PHE A 101 -2.37 4.97 20.51
N PRO A 102 -1.41 4.35 21.24
CA PRO A 102 -0.12 4.97 21.51
C PRO A 102 0.68 5.31 20.25
N VAL A 103 0.60 4.48 19.22
CA VAL A 103 1.24 4.72 17.91
C VAL A 103 0.59 5.93 17.24
N ILE A 104 -0.73 6.06 17.33
CA ILE A 104 -1.46 7.18 16.75
C ILE A 104 -1.09 8.50 17.44
N VAL A 105 -0.99 8.51 18.78
CA VAL A 105 -0.52 9.68 19.54
C VAL A 105 0.90 10.09 19.13
N LYS A 106 1.82 9.12 18.96
CA LYS A 106 3.17 9.39 18.42
C LYS A 106 3.10 9.99 17.01
N GLY A 107 2.30 9.41 16.12
CA GLY A 107 2.12 9.92 14.77
C GLY A 107 1.59 11.35 14.73
N GLN A 108 0.62 11.69 15.59
CA GLN A 108 0.09 13.04 15.72
C GLN A 108 1.14 14.04 16.22
N ARG A 109 2.01 13.63 17.16
CA ARG A 109 3.13 14.46 17.62
C ARG A 109 4.10 14.78 16.49
N GLU A 110 4.50 13.76 15.73
CA GLU A 110 5.46 13.93 14.62
C GLU A 110 4.84 14.74 13.47
N ALA A 111 3.55 14.54 13.18
CA ALA A 111 2.81 15.36 12.21
C ALA A 111 2.76 16.84 12.61
N ALA A 112 2.51 17.15 13.89
CA ALA A 112 2.51 18.52 14.40
C ALA A 112 3.90 19.18 14.31
N LYS A 113 4.97 18.47 14.72
CA LYS A 113 6.36 18.95 14.57
C LYS A 113 6.68 19.27 13.11
N LEU A 114 6.34 18.34 12.19
CA LEU A 114 6.60 18.49 10.77
C LEU A 114 5.83 19.67 10.18
N ASN A 115 4.55 19.82 10.55
CA ASN A 115 3.75 20.96 10.12
C ASN A 115 4.42 22.28 10.52
N ASN A 116 4.95 22.40 11.74
CA ASN A 116 5.51 23.67 12.24
C ASN A 116 6.75 24.14 11.48
N VAL A 117 7.49 23.25 10.82
CA VAL A 117 8.68 23.58 10.02
C VAL A 117 8.49 23.35 8.52
N LEU A 118 7.26 23.09 8.11
CA LEU A 118 6.94 22.72 6.73
C LEU A 118 7.39 23.75 5.68
N PRO A 119 7.23 25.08 5.87
CA PRO A 119 7.67 26.07 4.88
C PRO A 119 9.17 25.97 4.58
N GLU A 120 9.99 25.82 5.63
CA GLU A 120 11.45 25.73 5.50
C GLU A 120 11.89 24.41 4.87
N ILE A 121 11.27 23.29 5.27
CA ILE A 121 11.51 21.99 4.60
C ILE A 121 11.18 22.09 3.12
N THR A 122 10.08 22.76 2.77
CA THR A 122 9.67 22.93 1.37
C THR A 122 10.69 23.76 0.60
N LYS A 123 11.14 24.89 1.17
CA LYS A 123 12.16 25.75 0.56
C LYS A 123 13.48 25.00 0.31
N LEU A 124 13.96 24.25 1.30
CA LEU A 124 15.18 23.43 1.17
C LEU A 124 15.00 22.31 0.15
N THR A 125 13.81 21.68 0.10
CA THR A 125 13.47 20.65 -0.89
C THR A 125 13.46 21.23 -2.31
N ASN A 126 12.90 22.43 -2.50
CA ASN A 126 12.89 23.12 -3.80
C ASN A 126 14.30 23.46 -4.26
N ARG A 127 15.14 24.03 -3.39
CA ARG A 127 16.56 24.29 -3.67
C ARG A 127 17.31 23.03 -4.08
N MET A 128 17.06 21.90 -3.40
CA MET A 128 17.65 20.61 -3.74
C MET A 128 17.18 20.14 -5.13
N ASN A 129 15.90 20.29 -5.46
CA ASN A 129 15.35 19.92 -6.76
C ASN A 129 15.91 20.80 -7.90
N GLU A 130 16.03 22.11 -7.69
CA GLU A 130 16.64 23.05 -8.63
C GLU A 130 18.11 22.70 -8.87
N ALA A 131 18.88 22.44 -7.81
CA ALA A 131 20.27 22.00 -7.92
C ALA A 131 20.38 20.66 -8.68
N LYS A 132 19.47 19.73 -8.44
CA LYS A 132 19.40 18.47 -9.21
C LYS A 132 19.14 18.72 -10.70
N GLN A 133 18.22 19.62 -11.03
CA GLN A 133 17.89 19.96 -12.41
C GLN A 133 19.03 20.68 -13.14
N SER A 134 19.81 21.50 -12.42
CA SER A 134 20.98 22.19 -12.97
C SER A 134 22.11 21.22 -13.38
N GLY A 135 22.10 19.98 -12.89
CA GLY A 135 23.18 19.01 -13.09
C GLY A 135 24.44 19.30 -12.26
N ASN A 136 24.43 20.34 -11.42
CA ASN A 136 25.54 20.68 -10.54
C ASN A 136 25.57 19.76 -9.32
N LYS A 137 26.43 18.73 -9.36
CA LYS A 137 26.58 17.74 -8.28
C LYS A 137 26.98 18.36 -6.94
N PHE A 138 27.81 19.40 -6.96
CA PHE A 138 28.28 20.06 -5.74
C PHE A 138 27.13 20.81 -5.05
N GLU A 139 26.36 21.58 -5.82
CA GLU A 139 25.19 22.28 -5.29
C GLU A 139 24.12 21.31 -4.80
N PHE A 140 23.90 20.20 -5.51
CA PHE A 140 22.98 19.16 -5.07
C PHE A 140 23.42 18.55 -3.74
N ALA A 141 24.69 18.16 -3.60
CA ALA A 141 25.24 17.61 -2.37
C ALA A 141 25.13 18.60 -1.20
N LYS A 142 25.40 19.89 -1.45
CA LYS A 142 25.23 20.96 -0.46
C LYS A 142 23.78 21.12 -0.03
N ALA A 143 22.86 21.26 -0.98
CA ALA A 143 21.43 21.43 -0.69
C ALA A 143 20.83 20.21 0.03
N TYR A 144 21.26 19.00 -0.32
CA TYR A 144 20.89 17.77 0.38
C TYR A 144 21.41 17.74 1.82
N SER A 145 22.68 18.14 2.02
CA SER A 145 23.27 18.25 3.36
C SER A 145 22.54 19.29 4.22
N ASP A 146 22.22 20.45 3.66
CA ASP A 146 21.48 21.52 4.33
C ASP A 146 20.08 21.02 4.78
N LEU A 147 19.35 20.31 3.90
CA LEU A 147 18.07 19.71 4.23
C LEU A 147 18.19 18.67 5.36
N ASN A 148 19.18 17.79 5.30
CA ASN A 148 19.40 16.76 6.31
C ASN A 148 19.82 17.36 7.66
N LEU A 149 20.68 18.38 7.65
CA LEU A 149 21.10 19.11 8.84
C LEU A 149 19.90 19.82 9.47
N PHE A 150 19.05 20.45 8.67
CA PHE A 150 17.81 21.08 9.13
C PHE A 150 16.89 20.04 9.79
N GLN A 151 16.63 18.92 9.12
CA GLN A 151 15.79 17.84 9.65
C GLN A 151 16.31 17.29 10.99
N LYS A 152 17.64 17.09 11.10
CA LYS A 152 18.28 16.65 12.34
C LYS A 152 18.21 17.70 13.44
N LYS A 153 18.46 18.96 13.13
CA LYS A 153 18.42 20.09 14.09
C LYS A 153 17.02 20.27 14.68
N HIS A 154 15.98 20.07 13.87
CA HIS A 154 14.59 20.19 14.30
C HIS A 154 13.95 18.86 14.75
N ASP A 155 14.70 17.75 14.76
CA ASP A 155 14.20 16.38 15.03
C ASP A 155 12.90 16.05 14.27
N VAL A 156 12.90 16.33 12.97
CA VAL A 156 11.77 16.06 12.08
C VAL A 156 12.15 15.05 11.02
N ASN A 157 11.29 14.06 10.81
CA ASN A 157 11.44 13.08 9.75
C ASN A 157 10.08 12.84 9.08
N PRO A 158 9.92 13.14 7.78
CA PRO A 158 8.68 12.91 7.05
C PRO A 158 8.17 11.46 7.13
N LEU A 159 9.07 10.48 7.23
CA LEU A 159 8.72 9.06 7.28
C LEU A 159 8.05 8.65 8.60
N ARG A 160 8.30 9.36 9.70
CA ARG A 160 7.68 9.03 11.01
C ARG A 160 6.15 9.20 10.96
N GLY A 161 5.63 10.07 10.10
CA GLY A 161 4.19 10.23 9.87
C GLY A 161 3.53 9.01 9.22
N PHE A 162 4.28 8.22 8.44
CA PHE A 162 3.77 7.00 7.79
C PHE A 162 3.66 5.80 8.73
N LEU A 163 4.16 5.90 9.97
CA LEU A 163 4.09 4.81 10.95
C LEU A 163 2.64 4.42 11.29
N VAL A 164 1.74 5.41 11.36
CA VAL A 164 0.32 5.17 11.69
C VAL A 164 -0.37 4.32 10.64
N PRO A 165 -0.41 4.70 9.34
CA PRO A 165 -1.04 3.86 8.32
C PRO A 165 -0.33 2.51 8.17
N LEU A 166 1.00 2.43 8.37
CA LEU A 166 1.75 1.18 8.30
C LEU A 166 1.30 0.15 9.36
N VAL A 167 0.90 0.60 10.55
CA VAL A 167 0.36 -0.28 11.61
C VAL A 167 -1.14 -0.50 11.44
N GLN A 168 -1.90 0.53 11.06
CA GLN A 168 -3.35 0.45 10.93
C GLN A 168 -3.81 -0.42 9.75
N ALA A 169 -3.13 -0.35 8.60
CA ALA A 169 -3.55 -1.09 7.41
C ALA A 169 -3.52 -2.61 7.64
N PRO A 170 -2.46 -3.23 8.19
CA PRO A 170 -2.46 -4.66 8.53
C PRO A 170 -3.58 -5.05 9.51
N VAL A 171 -3.85 -4.23 10.54
CA VAL A 171 -4.95 -4.50 11.48
C VAL A 171 -6.29 -4.48 10.74
N PHE A 172 -6.54 -3.45 9.92
CA PHE A 172 -7.76 -3.34 9.13
C PHE A 172 -7.94 -4.51 8.16
N ILE A 173 -6.89 -4.85 7.40
CA ILE A 173 -6.89 -5.96 6.46
C ILE A 173 -7.16 -7.29 7.19
N SER A 174 -6.57 -7.48 8.39
CA SER A 174 -6.77 -8.69 9.18
C SER A 174 -8.21 -8.87 9.64
N PHE A 175 -8.82 -7.83 10.23
CA PHE A 175 -10.24 -7.83 10.59
C PHE A 175 -11.14 -8.05 9.39
N PHE A 176 -10.88 -7.33 8.30
CA PHE A 176 -11.66 -7.41 7.08
C PHE A 176 -11.65 -8.83 6.48
N ILE A 177 -10.48 -9.45 6.36
CA ILE A 177 -10.37 -10.83 5.86
C ILE A 177 -10.99 -11.82 6.86
N ALA A 178 -10.80 -11.63 8.16
CA ALA A 178 -11.33 -12.52 9.19
C ALA A 178 -12.87 -12.61 9.13
N LEU A 179 -13.53 -11.45 9.16
CA LEU A 179 -14.98 -11.34 9.14
C LEU A 179 -15.57 -11.79 7.82
N ARG A 180 -14.91 -11.45 6.70
CA ARG A 180 -15.32 -11.92 5.39
C ARG A 180 -15.23 -13.44 5.26
N LYS A 181 -14.16 -14.07 5.79
CA LYS A 181 -14.03 -15.53 5.81
C LYS A 181 -15.11 -16.18 6.67
N MET A 182 -15.39 -15.64 7.85
CA MET A 182 -16.47 -16.14 8.73
C MET A 182 -17.86 -15.99 8.09
N ALA A 183 -18.08 -14.94 7.30
CA ALA A 183 -19.33 -14.74 6.59
C ALA A 183 -19.49 -15.65 5.38
N TYR A 184 -18.43 -15.87 4.59
CA TYR A 184 -18.49 -16.70 3.38
C TYR A 184 -18.29 -18.20 3.62
N LEU A 185 -17.66 -18.57 4.73
CA LEU A 185 -17.70 -19.93 5.27
C LEU A 185 -18.69 -19.88 6.45
N PRO A 186 -19.99 -19.78 6.16
CA PRO A 186 -21.00 -19.25 7.08
C PRO A 186 -20.94 -19.97 8.42
N VAL A 187 -20.47 -19.26 9.43
CA VAL A 187 -20.57 -19.71 10.82
C VAL A 187 -22.05 -19.66 11.19
N PRO A 188 -22.69 -20.77 11.57
CA PRO A 188 -24.15 -20.81 11.77
C PRO A 188 -24.66 -19.73 12.74
N SER A 189 -23.95 -19.50 13.85
CA SER A 189 -24.33 -18.50 14.84
C SER A 189 -24.13 -17.05 14.39
N LEU A 190 -23.37 -16.79 13.31
CA LEU A 190 -23.30 -15.45 12.71
C LEU A 190 -24.61 -15.05 12.02
N GLN A 191 -25.41 -15.99 11.53
CA GLN A 191 -26.66 -15.71 10.81
C GLN A 191 -27.77 -15.14 11.72
N THR A 192 -27.65 -15.36 13.03
CA THR A 192 -28.58 -14.85 14.05
C THR A 192 -27.90 -13.95 15.07
N GLY A 193 -26.58 -13.75 14.97
CA GLY A 193 -25.75 -13.03 15.93
C GLY A 193 -25.70 -11.51 15.75
N GLY A 194 -26.50 -10.95 14.83
CA GLY A 194 -26.62 -9.52 14.58
C GLY A 194 -27.55 -8.78 15.55
N MET A 195 -27.96 -7.57 15.19
CA MET A 195 -28.88 -6.76 16.01
C MET A 195 -29.82 -5.91 15.16
N LEU A 196 -30.93 -5.48 15.77
CA LEU A 196 -31.89 -4.54 15.18
C LEU A 196 -32.37 -5.01 13.80
N TRP A 197 -32.01 -4.32 12.72
CA TRP A 197 -32.43 -4.61 11.34
C TRP A 197 -31.46 -5.50 10.56
N PHE A 198 -30.29 -5.83 11.13
CA PHE A 198 -29.25 -6.65 10.50
C PHE A 198 -28.97 -7.88 11.37
N THR A 199 -29.95 -8.77 11.51
CA THR A 199 -29.82 -9.99 12.33
C THR A 199 -28.81 -10.98 11.73
N ASP A 200 -28.73 -11.06 10.41
CA ASP A 200 -27.78 -11.90 9.69
C ASP A 200 -26.49 -11.11 9.39
N LEU A 201 -25.40 -11.52 10.06
CA LEU A 201 -24.08 -10.92 9.88
C LEU A 201 -23.36 -11.38 8.61
N THR A 202 -23.84 -12.46 7.97
CA THR A 202 -23.26 -13.06 6.77
C THR A 202 -23.83 -12.49 5.48
N ALA A 203 -25.06 -11.97 5.52
CA ALA A 203 -25.74 -11.34 4.40
C ALA A 203 -25.41 -9.84 4.25
N ALA A 204 -25.76 -9.27 3.09
CA ALA A 204 -25.72 -7.82 2.88
C ALA A 204 -26.80 -7.11 3.71
N ASP A 205 -26.59 -5.83 4.03
CA ASP A 205 -27.58 -5.03 4.79
C ASP A 205 -28.87 -4.87 3.96
N PRO A 206 -30.04 -5.36 4.44
CA PRO A 206 -31.30 -5.28 3.69
C PRO A 206 -31.75 -3.86 3.38
N PHE A 207 -31.34 -2.88 4.18
CA PHE A 207 -31.75 -1.48 4.09
C PHE A 207 -30.60 -0.55 3.70
N TYR A 208 -29.39 -1.10 3.46
CA TYR A 208 -28.18 -0.36 3.15
C TYR A 208 -27.78 0.73 4.17
N ILE A 209 -28.29 0.65 5.40
CA ILE A 209 -28.05 1.64 6.45
C ILE A 209 -26.57 1.62 6.86
N LEU A 210 -26.01 0.44 7.10
CA LEU A 210 -24.62 0.28 7.52
C LEU A 210 -23.61 0.76 6.45
N PRO A 211 -23.70 0.39 5.16
CA PRO A 211 -22.84 0.95 4.12
C PRO A 211 -22.87 2.48 4.04
N ILE A 212 -24.07 3.09 4.08
CA ILE A 212 -24.22 4.55 4.02
C ILE A 212 -23.62 5.20 5.28
N ALA A 213 -23.85 4.63 6.46
CA ALA A 213 -23.28 5.13 7.71
C ALA A 213 -21.75 5.03 7.72
N VAL A 214 -21.17 3.95 7.20
CA VAL A 214 -19.72 3.80 7.06
C VAL A 214 -19.15 4.83 6.09
N THR A 215 -19.77 5.02 4.93
CA THR A 215 -19.35 6.05 3.96
C THR A 215 -19.44 7.46 4.56
N GLY A 216 -20.53 7.79 5.26
CA GLY A 216 -20.70 9.07 5.93
C GLY A 216 -19.67 9.29 7.03
N THR A 217 -19.45 8.31 7.90
CA THR A 217 -18.44 8.40 8.96
C THR A 217 -17.01 8.48 8.41
N MET A 218 -16.67 7.78 7.32
CA MET A 218 -15.40 7.96 6.62
C MET A 218 -15.22 9.38 6.10
N PHE A 219 -16.27 9.96 5.49
CA PHE A 219 -16.26 11.34 5.03
C PHE A 219 -15.99 12.32 6.20
N PHE A 220 -16.68 12.15 7.33
CA PHE A 220 -16.45 12.96 8.52
C PHE A 220 -15.04 12.80 9.10
N ILE A 221 -14.51 11.58 9.15
CA ILE A 221 -13.13 11.32 9.59
C ILE A 221 -12.14 12.04 8.68
N LEU A 222 -12.37 12.06 7.37
CA LEU A 222 -11.49 12.77 6.45
C LEU A 222 -11.59 14.29 6.64
N GLU A 223 -12.78 14.84 6.85
CA GLU A 223 -12.93 16.28 7.06
C GLU A 223 -12.28 16.73 8.38
N LEU A 224 -12.53 16.01 9.47
CA LEU A 224 -11.90 16.28 10.77
C LEU A 224 -10.40 15.88 10.78
N GLY A 225 -10.01 14.86 10.03
CA GLY A 225 -8.62 14.46 9.89
C GLY A 225 -7.80 15.51 9.13
N ALA A 226 -8.38 16.11 8.09
CA ALA A 226 -7.72 17.09 7.24
C ALA A 226 -7.34 18.37 7.98
N GLU A 227 -8.13 18.84 8.95
CA GLU A 227 -7.75 20.02 9.76
C GLU A 227 -6.53 19.73 10.66
N SER A 228 -6.26 18.45 10.95
CA SER A 228 -5.09 17.99 11.70
C SER A 228 -3.84 17.80 10.80
N GLY A 229 -4.03 17.80 9.49
CA GLY A 229 -2.99 17.58 8.49
C GLY A 229 -2.26 18.85 8.08
N ILE A 230 -1.13 18.67 7.40
CA ILE A 230 -0.36 19.73 6.76
C ILE A 230 -1.24 20.46 5.75
N ASP A 231 -1.48 21.76 5.96
CA ASP A 231 -2.07 22.63 4.94
C ASP A 231 -1.03 22.85 3.85
N ASN A 232 -0.99 21.95 2.88
CA ASN A 232 -0.18 22.10 1.67
C ASN A 232 -1.12 22.16 0.46
N PRO A 233 -0.94 23.10 -0.47
CA PRO A 233 -1.82 23.20 -1.61
C PRO A 233 -1.79 21.99 -2.56
N ASN A 234 -0.68 21.25 -2.67
CA ASN A 234 -0.64 19.96 -3.37
C ASN A 234 -1.50 18.89 -2.67
N LEU A 235 -1.67 19.01 -1.34
CA LEU A 235 -2.60 18.20 -0.58
C LEU A 235 -4.06 18.60 -0.82
N ARG A 236 -4.37 19.75 -1.44
CA ARG A 236 -5.77 20.15 -1.71
C ARG A 236 -6.41 19.27 -2.78
N ALA A 237 -5.69 18.99 -3.87
CA ALA A 237 -6.15 18.05 -4.88
C ALA A 237 -6.24 16.62 -4.32
N MET A 238 -5.26 16.23 -3.51
CA MET A 238 -5.27 14.95 -2.80
C MET A 238 -6.46 14.85 -1.83
N LYS A 239 -6.79 15.94 -1.12
CA LYS A 239 -7.97 16.06 -0.23
C LYS A 239 -9.27 15.90 -1.02
N THR A 240 -9.38 16.50 -2.21
CA THR A 240 -10.55 16.32 -3.09
C THR A 240 -10.69 14.86 -3.53
N VAL A 241 -9.60 14.22 -3.95
CA VAL A 241 -9.60 12.79 -4.32
C VAL A 241 -10.03 11.93 -3.13
N PHE A 242 -9.45 12.16 -1.95
CA PHE A 242 -9.84 11.43 -0.73
C PHE A 242 -11.29 11.68 -0.33
N ARG A 243 -11.83 12.88 -0.55
CA ARG A 243 -13.24 13.20 -0.25
C ARG A 243 -14.22 12.42 -1.14
N ILE A 244 -13.86 12.20 -2.39
CA ILE A 244 -14.68 11.46 -3.36
C ILE A 244 -14.52 9.94 -3.17
N MET A 245 -13.37 9.48 -2.68
CA MET A 245 -13.03 8.06 -2.55
C MET A 245 -14.09 7.21 -1.79
N PRO A 246 -14.64 7.63 -0.62
CA PRO A 246 -15.70 6.88 0.05
C PRO A 246 -16.96 6.67 -0.81
N LEU A 247 -17.30 7.63 -1.68
CA LEU A 247 -18.45 7.51 -2.59
C LEU A 247 -18.19 6.51 -3.72
N VAL A 248 -16.95 6.44 -4.21
CA VAL A 248 -16.54 5.48 -5.24
C VAL A 248 -16.49 4.05 -4.68
N ILE A 249 -16.06 3.90 -3.42
CA ILE A 249 -15.97 2.58 -2.75
C ILE A 249 -17.36 2.02 -2.40
N LEU A 250 -18.36 2.88 -2.19
CA LEU A 250 -19.70 2.46 -1.79
C LEU A 250 -20.33 1.41 -2.73
N PRO A 251 -20.50 1.63 -4.06
CA PRO A 251 -21.10 0.64 -4.94
C PRO A 251 -20.29 -0.67 -5.04
N LEU A 252 -18.97 -0.61 -4.79
CA LEU A 252 -18.10 -1.80 -4.79
C LEU A 252 -18.27 -2.66 -3.53
N THR A 253 -18.70 -2.05 -2.43
CA THR A 253 -18.74 -2.70 -1.11
C THR A 253 -20.15 -2.90 -0.59
N ILE A 254 -21.17 -2.30 -1.21
CA ILE A 254 -22.56 -2.29 -0.72
C ILE A 254 -23.16 -3.69 -0.49
N ASN A 255 -22.71 -4.70 -1.23
CA ASN A 255 -23.15 -6.10 -1.11
C ASN A 255 -22.28 -6.95 -0.17
N PHE A 256 -21.35 -6.35 0.57
CA PHE A 256 -20.54 -7.08 1.54
C PHE A 256 -21.34 -7.45 2.79
N PRO A 257 -20.93 -8.54 3.49
CA PRO A 257 -21.57 -8.98 4.72
C PRO A 257 -21.65 -7.87 5.79
N THR A 258 -22.77 -7.77 6.51
CA THR A 258 -22.96 -6.76 7.55
C THR A 258 -21.96 -6.92 8.72
N ALA A 259 -21.36 -8.10 8.93
CA ALA A 259 -20.22 -8.29 9.84
C ALA A 259 -19.07 -7.30 9.56
N VAL A 260 -18.72 -7.15 8.27
CA VAL A 260 -17.62 -6.28 7.83
C VAL A 260 -17.97 -4.81 8.10
N PHE A 261 -19.21 -4.41 7.82
CA PHE A 261 -19.66 -3.04 8.07
C PHE A 261 -19.83 -2.74 9.57
N THR A 262 -20.21 -3.71 10.39
CA THR A 262 -20.27 -3.57 11.85
C THR A 262 -18.88 -3.26 12.42
N TYR A 263 -17.86 -3.99 11.98
CA TYR A 263 -16.47 -3.68 12.27
C TYR A 263 -16.08 -2.29 11.77
N TRP A 264 -16.36 -1.99 10.50
CA TRP A 264 -15.91 -0.73 9.89
C TRP A 264 -16.55 0.48 10.57
N LEU A 265 -17.85 0.42 10.87
CA LEU A 265 -18.59 1.47 11.56
C LEU A 265 -18.05 1.69 12.97
N SER A 266 -17.89 0.63 13.76
CA SER A 266 -17.32 0.75 15.12
C SER A 266 -15.89 1.31 15.10
N SER A 267 -15.07 0.89 14.14
CA SER A 267 -13.74 1.45 13.88
C SER A 267 -13.80 2.96 13.58
N ASN A 268 -14.75 3.38 12.75
CA ASN A 268 -14.92 4.78 12.36
C ASN A 268 -15.41 5.63 13.54
N LEU A 269 -16.39 5.15 14.29
CA LEU A 269 -16.89 5.83 15.48
C LEU A 269 -15.79 6.00 16.54
N PHE A 270 -14.98 4.96 16.77
CA PHE A 270 -13.79 5.08 17.61
C PHE A 270 -12.83 6.14 17.08
N SER A 271 -12.59 6.16 15.77
CA SER A 271 -11.70 7.15 15.14
C SER A 271 -12.20 8.58 15.33
N LEU A 272 -13.51 8.82 15.17
CA LEU A 272 -14.14 10.13 15.39
C LEU A 272 -13.99 10.57 16.86
N GLY A 273 -14.30 9.67 17.80
CA GLY A 273 -14.10 9.93 19.22
C GLY A 273 -12.63 10.21 19.56
N GLN A 274 -11.71 9.45 18.96
CA GLN A 274 -10.28 9.63 19.12
C GLN A 274 -9.80 10.99 18.57
N VAL A 275 -10.30 11.42 17.41
CA VAL A 275 -9.99 12.73 16.84
C VAL A 275 -10.53 13.84 17.74
N ALA A 276 -11.77 13.74 18.21
CA ALA A 276 -12.34 14.70 19.15
C ALA A 276 -11.50 14.78 20.45
N LEU A 277 -11.09 13.63 20.99
CA LEU A 277 -10.26 13.54 22.19
C LEU A 277 -8.89 14.19 21.99
N LEU A 278 -8.19 13.89 20.88
CA LEU A 278 -6.84 14.39 20.60
C LEU A 278 -6.81 15.86 20.12
N ARG A 279 -7.96 16.43 19.79
CA ARG A 279 -8.12 17.87 19.55
C ARG A 279 -8.24 18.66 20.83
N HIS A 280 -8.77 18.06 21.90
CA HIS A 280 -8.98 18.76 23.15
C HIS A 280 -7.66 19.27 23.76
N PRO A 281 -7.52 20.58 24.09
CA PRO A 281 -6.25 21.18 24.53
C PRO A 281 -5.63 20.49 25.74
N ALA A 282 -6.43 20.10 26.73
CA ALA A 282 -5.94 19.41 27.92
C ALA A 282 -5.30 18.05 27.59
N VAL A 283 -5.87 17.32 26.62
CA VAL A 283 -5.37 16.02 26.17
C VAL A 283 -4.07 16.20 25.40
N ARG A 284 -4.02 17.21 24.52
CA ARG A 284 -2.79 17.58 23.78
C ARG A 284 -1.65 17.91 24.73
N LYS A 285 -1.93 18.67 25.80
CA LYS A 285 -0.95 18.99 26.85
C LYS A 285 -0.47 17.73 27.57
N LYS A 286 -1.40 16.84 27.99
CA LYS A 286 -1.05 15.56 28.66
C LYS A 286 -0.15 14.68 27.79
N PHE A 287 -0.44 14.58 26.51
CA PHE A 287 0.32 13.76 25.57
C PHE A 287 1.49 14.50 24.89
N LYS A 288 1.82 15.73 25.33
CA LYS A 288 2.90 16.56 24.77
C LYS A 288 2.85 16.64 23.24
N ILE A 289 1.66 16.90 22.69
CA ILE A 289 1.45 17.10 21.25
C ILE A 289 1.64 18.60 20.99
N PRO A 290 2.64 19.01 20.17
CA PRO A 290 2.88 20.41 19.84
C PRO A 290 1.64 21.08 19.25
N GLU A 291 1.49 22.37 19.48
CA GLU A 291 0.47 23.15 18.79
C GLU A 291 0.81 23.27 17.31
N LYS A 292 -0.21 23.16 16.46
CA LYS A 292 -0.08 23.27 15.01
C LYS A 292 -0.02 24.76 14.67
N ILE A 293 1.12 25.24 14.20
CA ILE A 293 1.25 26.60 13.68
C ILE A 293 0.48 26.68 12.36
N GLN A 294 -0.43 27.65 12.25
CA GLN A 294 -1.08 27.97 10.98
C GLN A 294 -0.11 28.82 10.16
N HIS A 295 0.33 28.28 9.02
CA HIS A 295 1.19 29.03 8.11
C HIS A 295 0.32 29.86 7.17
N PRO A 296 0.68 31.13 6.90
CA PRO A 296 -0.03 31.94 5.92
C PRO A 296 0.07 31.28 4.54
N ALA A 297 -0.99 31.38 3.73
CA ALA A 297 -1.07 30.74 2.42
C ALA A 297 0.10 31.11 1.47
N SER A 298 0.74 32.27 1.69
CA SER A 298 1.91 32.74 0.94
C SER A 298 3.23 32.05 1.32
N ALA A 299 3.34 31.47 2.52
CA ALA A 299 4.55 30.76 2.98
C ALA A 299 4.54 29.28 2.57
N LEU A 300 3.43 28.81 2.00
CA LEU A 300 3.28 27.45 1.49
C LEU A 300 3.65 27.41 0.00
N PRO A 301 4.14 26.27 -0.52
CA PRO A 301 4.53 26.15 -1.92
C PRO A 301 3.36 26.50 -2.84
N GLN A 302 3.60 27.39 -3.80
CA GLN A 302 2.60 27.75 -4.80
C GLN A 302 2.15 26.53 -5.60
N ASN A 303 0.85 26.52 -5.90
CA ASN A 303 0.14 25.41 -6.51
C ASN A 303 0.62 25.18 -7.95
N ASP A 304 1.24 24.04 -8.20
CA ASP A 304 1.11 23.40 -9.50
C ASP A 304 -0.14 22.51 -9.43
N GLY A 305 -1.01 22.51 -10.44
CA GLY A 305 -2.13 21.57 -10.47
C GLY A 305 -1.64 20.12 -10.34
N LEU A 306 -2.44 19.19 -9.83
CA LEU A 306 -2.03 17.78 -9.64
C LEU A 306 -1.43 17.17 -10.93
N ILE A 307 -2.02 17.48 -12.08
CA ILE A 307 -1.52 17.07 -13.41
C ILE A 307 -0.13 17.66 -13.70
N GLU A 308 0.08 18.92 -13.34
CA GLU A 308 1.33 19.63 -13.56
C GLU A 308 2.43 19.14 -12.62
N SER A 309 2.10 18.84 -11.35
CA SER A 309 3.03 18.17 -10.42
C SER A 309 3.41 16.76 -10.90
N MET A 310 2.46 15.99 -11.46
CA MET A 310 2.73 14.69 -12.06
C MET A 310 3.65 14.82 -13.27
N LYS A 311 3.36 15.77 -14.16
CA LYS A 311 4.16 16.05 -15.36
C LYS A 311 5.59 16.49 -14.99
N LYS A 312 5.75 17.35 -13.99
CA LYS A 312 7.05 17.75 -13.44
C LYS A 312 7.78 16.56 -12.84
N GLY A 313 7.10 15.70 -12.08
CA GLY A 313 7.66 14.46 -11.52
C GLY A 313 8.18 13.52 -12.61
N TRP A 314 7.41 13.31 -13.68
CA TRP A 314 7.80 12.46 -14.80
C TRP A 314 8.99 13.04 -15.57
N LYS A 315 9.00 14.35 -15.83
CA LYS A 315 10.15 15.06 -16.43
C LYS A 315 11.40 14.98 -15.57
N ASN A 316 11.29 15.14 -14.26
CA ASN A 316 12.41 15.05 -13.33
C ASN A 316 12.99 13.62 -13.27
N ALA A 317 12.13 12.59 -13.33
CA ALA A 317 12.56 11.20 -13.41
C ALA A 317 13.26 10.91 -14.75
N GLN A 318 12.70 11.39 -15.86
CA GLN A 318 13.32 11.26 -17.18
C GLN A 318 14.68 11.97 -17.25
N LEU A 319 14.79 13.18 -16.67
CA LEU A 319 16.05 13.91 -16.58
C LEU A 319 17.08 13.17 -15.71
N ALA A 320 16.66 12.61 -14.58
CA ALA A 320 17.54 11.81 -13.73
C ALA A 320 18.06 10.58 -14.47
N GLN A 321 17.19 9.89 -15.22
CA GLN A 321 17.56 8.75 -16.05
C GLN A 321 18.54 9.15 -17.17
N GLN A 322 18.30 10.29 -17.84
CA GLN A 322 19.21 10.81 -18.86
C GLN A 322 20.59 11.17 -18.30
N LEU A 323 20.64 11.78 -17.11
CA LEU A 323 21.89 12.08 -16.42
C LEU A 323 22.64 10.80 -16.06
N GLU A 324 21.94 9.79 -15.54
CA GLU A 324 22.53 8.48 -15.21
C GLU A 324 23.06 7.75 -16.45
N GLU A 325 22.30 7.74 -17.56
CA GLU A 325 22.75 7.18 -18.83
C GLU A 325 24.00 7.90 -19.36
N ARG A 326 24.04 9.23 -19.28
CA ARG A 326 25.21 10.03 -19.69
C ARG A 326 26.43 9.67 -18.84
N GLU A 327 26.27 9.55 -17.52
CA GLU A 327 27.33 9.12 -16.62
C GLU A 327 27.81 7.71 -16.92
N ARG A 328 26.89 6.78 -17.19
CA ARG A 328 27.22 5.41 -17.58
C ARG A 328 28.01 5.36 -18.88
N ARG A 329 27.62 6.15 -19.89
CA ARG A 329 28.37 6.27 -21.16
C ARG A 329 29.76 6.85 -20.96
N ILE A 330 29.90 7.88 -20.14
CA ILE A 330 31.21 8.49 -19.82
C ILE A 330 32.11 7.47 -19.10
N LYS A 331 31.57 6.77 -18.09
CA LYS A 331 32.33 5.75 -17.34
C LYS A 331 32.78 4.60 -18.25
N ASN A 332 31.92 4.21 -19.20
CA ASN A 332 32.19 3.13 -20.14
C ASN A 332 32.79 3.60 -21.48
N HIS A 333 33.21 4.87 -21.60
CA HIS A 333 33.62 5.42 -22.91
C HIS A 333 34.84 4.70 -23.50
N LEU A 334 35.74 4.18 -22.67
CA LEU A 334 36.91 3.39 -23.10
C LEU A 334 36.48 2.06 -23.74
N ASP A 335 35.55 1.34 -23.11
CA ASP A 335 35.00 0.08 -23.65
C ASP A 335 34.19 0.35 -24.93
N LEU A 336 33.46 1.47 -24.97
CA LEU A 336 32.74 1.90 -26.17
C LEU A 336 33.69 2.23 -27.33
N ALA A 337 34.82 2.89 -27.05
CA ALA A 337 35.84 3.22 -28.03
C ALA A 337 36.55 1.96 -28.55
N ALA A 338 36.77 0.96 -27.69
CA ALA A 338 37.38 -0.32 -28.06
C ALA A 338 36.47 -1.18 -28.96
N LYS A 339 35.15 -1.10 -28.79
CA LYS A 339 34.15 -1.83 -29.60
C LYS A 339 33.82 -1.15 -30.94
N GLY A 340 34.22 0.10 -31.12
CA GLY A 340 33.98 0.85 -32.34
C GLY A 340 34.85 0.36 -33.52
N PRO A 341 34.40 0.52 -34.77
CA PRO A 341 35.23 0.21 -35.92
C PRO A 341 36.46 1.13 -35.96
N LEU A 342 37.63 0.57 -36.29
CA LEU A 342 38.86 1.34 -36.46
C LEU A 342 38.67 2.41 -37.53
N ARG A 343 38.89 3.67 -37.18
CA ARG A 343 38.85 4.79 -38.12
C ARG A 343 40.27 5.10 -38.60
N GLN A 344 40.45 5.23 -39.90
CA GLN A 344 41.72 5.69 -40.47
C GLN A 344 42.00 7.11 -39.97
N THR A 345 43.20 7.34 -39.46
CA THR A 345 43.69 8.64 -39.02
C THR A 345 44.93 9.00 -39.86
N PHE A 346 45.13 10.28 -40.15
CA PHE A 346 46.28 10.75 -40.92
C PHE A 346 47.43 11.10 -39.98
N SER A 347 48.67 10.77 -40.36
CA SER A 347 49.87 11.09 -39.56
C SER A 347 50.13 12.59 -39.40
N HIS A 348 49.60 13.40 -40.32
CA HIS A 348 49.65 14.87 -40.27
C HIS A 348 48.26 15.45 -40.48
N ASN A 349 48.01 16.64 -39.90
CA ASN A 349 46.72 17.32 -40.03
C ASN A 349 46.43 17.63 -41.51
N PRO A 350 45.46 16.94 -42.15
CA PRO A 350 45.20 17.09 -43.58
C PRO A 350 44.62 18.47 -43.91
N LEU A 351 44.08 19.19 -42.91
CA LEU A 351 43.47 20.52 -43.08
C LEU A 351 44.48 21.67 -42.99
N GLN A 352 45.73 21.40 -42.60
CA GLN A 352 46.79 22.40 -42.46
C GLN A 352 47.91 22.24 -43.50
N GLN A 353 47.73 21.39 -44.51
CA GLN A 353 48.72 21.21 -45.56
C GLN A 353 48.66 22.40 -46.52
N THR A 354 49.61 23.33 -46.40
CA THR A 354 49.94 24.23 -47.52
C THR A 354 50.41 23.37 -48.70
N PRO A 355 49.87 23.56 -49.91
CA PRO A 355 50.26 22.75 -51.06
C PRO A 355 51.76 22.93 -51.36
N PRO A 356 52.45 21.86 -51.82
CA PRO A 356 53.86 21.95 -52.16
C PRO A 356 54.08 22.97 -53.29
N ILE A 357 55.10 23.81 -53.13
CA ILE A 357 55.50 24.91 -54.02
C ILE A 357 55.78 24.46 -55.48
N ALA A 358 55.81 23.15 -55.76
CA ALA A 358 56.07 22.59 -57.08
C ALA A 358 54.89 22.62 -58.08
N ALA A 359 53.65 22.92 -57.65
CA ALA A 359 52.48 23.00 -58.55
C ALA A 359 52.02 24.42 -58.89
N ALA A 360 52.86 25.44 -58.60
CA ALA A 360 52.60 26.84 -58.94
C ALA A 360 53.67 27.44 -59.88
N SER A 361 54.29 26.64 -60.75
CA SER A 361 55.03 27.17 -61.90
C SER A 361 54.09 27.30 -63.10
N ALA A 362 53.20 28.30 -63.07
CA ALA A 362 52.65 29.01 -64.24
C ALA A 362 51.43 29.86 -63.85
N LYS A 363 51.63 30.95 -63.12
CA LYS A 363 50.77 32.15 -63.26
C LYS A 363 51.37 33.36 -62.54
N ALA A 364 51.74 34.35 -63.35
CA ALA A 364 51.88 35.78 -63.09
C ALA A 364 52.55 36.22 -61.76
N LYS A 365 53.74 36.84 -61.89
CA LYS A 365 54.25 37.83 -60.94
C LYS A 365 53.16 38.90 -60.70
N PRO A 366 52.65 39.09 -59.48
CA PRO A 366 51.99 40.35 -59.14
C PRO A 366 53.06 41.43 -59.05
N ALA A 367 52.77 42.61 -59.62
CA ALA A 367 53.63 43.78 -59.51
C ALA A 367 53.92 44.11 -58.04
N ASP A 368 55.15 44.54 -57.77
CA ASP A 368 55.65 44.96 -56.47
C ASP A 368 54.93 46.25 -56.04
N VAL A 369 53.78 46.11 -55.38
CA VAL A 369 53.08 47.24 -54.75
C VAL A 369 53.82 47.56 -53.47
N LYS A 370 54.79 48.49 -53.57
CA LYS A 370 55.51 49.02 -52.42
C LYS A 370 54.53 49.54 -51.36
N ALA A 371 54.80 49.23 -50.11
CA ALA A 371 53.90 49.43 -48.95
C ALA A 371 53.48 50.89 -48.65
N ARG A 372 53.92 51.90 -49.42
CA ARG A 372 53.55 53.32 -49.26
C ARG A 372 53.53 54.04 -50.62
N PRO A 373 52.52 53.84 -51.47
CA PRO A 373 52.46 54.42 -52.82
C PRO A 373 52.28 55.95 -52.84
N TRP A 374 51.89 56.58 -51.73
CA TRP A 374 51.73 58.04 -51.61
C TRP A 374 53.05 58.81 -51.48
N LYS A 375 54.17 58.14 -51.14
CA LYS A 375 55.49 58.80 -51.08
C LYS A 375 56.02 59.23 -52.45
N ASP A 376 55.54 58.61 -53.52
CA ASP A 376 56.00 58.91 -54.89
C ASP A 376 55.19 60.05 -55.55
N THR A 377 54.11 60.53 -54.93
CA THR A 377 53.23 61.57 -55.50
C THR A 377 53.13 62.86 -54.69
N ILE A 378 53.35 62.82 -53.38
CA ILE A 378 53.11 63.99 -52.51
C ILE A 378 54.40 64.55 -51.87
N GLY A 379 55.54 63.86 -52.02
CA GLY A 379 56.83 64.25 -51.42
C GLY A 379 56.91 63.86 -49.95
#